data_AF-A0A4Q9P1U2-F1
#
_entry.id   AF-A0A4Q9P1U2-F1
#
_cell.length_a   1.000
_cell.length_b   1.000
_cell.length_c   1.000
_cell.angle_alpha   90.00
_cell.angle_beta   90.00
_cell.angle_gamma   90.00
#
_symmetry.space_group_name_H-M   'P 1'
#
loop_
_entity.id
_entity.type
_entity.pdbx_description
1 polymer ?
#
loop_
_entity_poly.entity_id
_entity_poly.type
_entity_poly.pdbx_seq_one_letter_code
_entity_poly.pdbx_strand_id
1 'polypeptide(L)'
;MDLDVPLTPPLRIHTIRVQQISSEVAQKRLDSFLHRFRTRSLAKNSGETTTSVQLQKLADALNEEHTHIREVTDSRLARAECSHTWGTL
;
A
#
# COMPACT_ATOMS: atom_id res chain seq x y z
N MET A 1 40.95 -13.14 8.09
CA MET A 1 40.65 -12.34 6.90
C MET A 1 39.17 -12.02 6.98
N ASP A 2 38.84 -10.88 7.56
CA ASP A 2 37.48 -10.43 7.78
C ASP A 2 37.12 -9.49 6.62
N LEU A 3 36.12 -9.84 5.84
CA LEU A 3 35.65 -9.03 4.72
C LEU A 3 34.75 -7.93 5.30
N ASP A 4 35.39 -6.83 5.69
CA ASP A 4 34.73 -5.56 5.95
C ASP A 4 34.15 -5.05 4.61
N VAL A 5 32.97 -5.56 4.26
CA VAL A 5 32.20 -5.10 3.11
C VAL A 5 31.96 -3.60 3.33
N PRO A 6 32.37 -2.71 2.41
CA PRO A 6 32.21 -1.29 2.63
C PRO A 6 30.73 -0.97 2.86
N LEU A 7 30.38 -0.57 4.08
CA LEU A 7 29.09 0.01 4.49
C LEU A 7 28.89 1.41 3.88
N THR A 8 29.47 1.68 2.72
CA THR A 8 29.38 2.98 2.06
C THR A 8 28.08 3.00 1.27
N PRO A 9 27.09 3.84 1.65
CA PRO A 9 25.90 3.98 0.84
C PRO A 9 26.29 4.46 -0.57
N PRO A 10 25.53 4.10 -1.61
CA PRO A 10 25.83 4.51 -2.97
C PRO A 10 25.96 6.03 -3.05
N LEU A 11 27.04 6.51 -3.68
CA LEU A 11 27.40 7.94 -3.70
C LEU A 11 26.27 8.85 -4.21
N ARG A 12 25.51 8.38 -5.22
CA ARG A 12 24.38 9.10 -5.81
C ARG A 12 23.33 8.14 -6.35
N ILE A 13 22.07 8.46 -6.08
CA ILE A 13 20.91 7.79 -6.65
C ILE A 13 20.32 8.73 -7.71
N HIS A 14 20.14 8.23 -8.93
CA HIS A 14 19.52 8.98 -10.03
C HIS A 14 18.21 8.31 -10.44
N THR A 15 17.15 9.11 -10.56
CA THR A 15 15.83 8.64 -11.00
C THR A 15 15.86 8.38 -12.50
N ILE A 16 15.60 7.13 -12.90
CA ILE A 16 15.52 6.74 -14.33
C ILE A 16 14.11 6.97 -14.88
N ARG A 17 13.08 6.73 -14.07
CA ARG A 17 11.67 6.86 -14.46
C ARG A 17 10.78 7.02 -13.22
N VAL A 18 9.70 7.78 -13.37
CA VAL A 18 8.61 7.87 -12.39
C VAL A 18 7.32 7.43 -13.06
N GLN A 19 6.54 6.59 -12.39
CA GLN A 19 5.24 6.15 -12.84
C GLN A 19 4.26 6.15 -11.66
N GLN A 20 3.11 6.79 -11.86
CA GLN A 20 2.01 6.74 -10.89
C GLN A 20 1.35 5.35 -10.92
N ILE A 21 0.90 4.88 -9.77
CA ILE A 21 0.16 3.62 -9.61
C ILE A 21 -1.17 3.91 -8.91
N SER A 22 -2.17 3.07 -9.15
CA SER A 22 -3.44 3.15 -8.41
C SER A 22 -3.25 2.68 -6.97
N SER A 23 -4.15 3.11 -6.07
CA SER A 23 -4.17 2.67 -4.67
C SER A 23 -4.29 1.15 -4.53
N GLU A 24 -5.06 0.48 -5.40
CA GLU A 24 -5.18 -0.98 -5.41
C GLU A 24 -3.83 -1.67 -5.73
N VAL A 25 -3.09 -1.15 -6.71
CA VAL A 25 -1.76 -1.67 -7.05
C VAL A 25 -0.77 -1.39 -5.93
N ALA A 26 -0.87 -0.23 -5.27
CA ALA A 26 -0.05 0.11 -4.12
C ALA A 26 -0.30 -0.85 -2.95
N GLN A 27 -1.56 -1.14 -2.62
CA GLN A 27 -1.96 -2.06 -1.56
C GLN A 27 -1.37 -3.47 -1.78
N LYS A 28 -1.60 -4.07 -2.96
CA LYS A 28 -1.06 -5.40 -3.30
C LYS A 28 0.46 -5.48 -3.18
N ARG A 29 1.17 -4.43 -3.61
CA ARG A 29 2.64 -4.36 -3.51
C ARG A 29 3.09 -4.25 -2.06
N LEU A 30 2.41 -3.44 -1.25
CA LEU A 30 2.72 -3.23 0.14
C LEU A 30 2.48 -4.49 0.98
N ASP A 31 1.39 -5.21 0.74
CA ASP A 31 1.10 -6.49 1.41
C ASP A 31 2.18 -7.53 1.13
N SER A 32 2.55 -7.68 -0.15
CA SER A 32 3.64 -8.57 -0.56
C SER A 32 4.97 -8.18 0.10
N PHE A 33 5.26 -6.88 0.17
CA PHE A 33 6.45 -6.38 0.84
C PHE A 33 6.43 -6.70 2.34
N LEU A 34 5.33 -6.39 3.05
CA LEU A 34 5.17 -6.60 4.48
C LEU A 34 5.32 -8.08 4.84
N HIS A 35 4.72 -8.98 4.06
CA HIS A 35 4.87 -10.42 4.24
C HIS A 35 6.35 -10.82 4.18
N ARG A 36 7.04 -10.44 3.10
CA ARG A 36 8.48 -10.77 2.92
C ARG A 36 9.37 -10.08 3.95
N PHE A 37 9.01 -8.87 4.38
CA PHE A 37 9.74 -8.10 5.39
C PHE A 37 9.66 -8.80 6.74
N ARG A 38 8.47 -9.16 7.21
CA ARG A 38 8.27 -9.91 8.46
C ARG A 38 9.04 -11.22 8.47
N THR A 39 8.98 -12.01 7.39
CA THR A 39 9.75 -13.27 7.28
C THR A 39 11.24 -13.04 7.46
N ARG A 40 11.80 -11.97 6.88
CA ARG A 40 13.23 -11.64 7.03
C ARG A 40 13.57 -11.07 8.40
N SER A 41 12.71 -10.25 8.98
CA SER A 41 12.94 -9.64 10.31
C SER A 41 12.94 -10.71 11.41
N LEU A 42 12.03 -11.67 11.33
CA LEU A 42 11.99 -12.85 12.21
C LEU A 42 13.29 -13.67 12.08
N ALA A 43 13.73 -13.95 10.85
CA ALA A 43 14.98 -14.68 10.61
C ALA A 43 16.23 -13.94 11.13
N LYS A 44 16.17 -12.61 11.27
CA LYS A 44 17.28 -11.78 11.75
C LYS A 44 17.18 -11.42 13.24
N ASN A 45 16.17 -11.90 13.98
CA ASN A 45 15.86 -11.48 15.35
C ASN A 45 15.81 -9.95 15.53
N SER A 46 15.55 -9.21 14.46
CA SER A 46 15.35 -7.77 14.55
C SER A 46 13.90 -7.55 14.97
N GLY A 47 13.69 -7.08 16.20
CA GLY A 47 12.36 -6.79 16.75
C GLY A 47 11.55 -5.82 15.89
N GLU A 48 10.30 -5.57 16.26
CA GLU A 48 9.44 -4.63 15.53
C GLU A 48 10.09 -3.24 15.46
N THR A 49 10.36 -2.79 14.24
CA THR A 49 11.03 -1.51 13.98
C THR A 49 9.97 -0.44 13.74
N THR A 50 10.29 0.83 14.01
CA THR A 50 9.41 1.96 13.66
C THR A 50 8.94 1.90 12.20
N THR A 51 9.81 1.39 11.30
CA THR A 51 9.51 1.13 9.89
C THR A 51 8.33 0.16 9.70
N SER A 52 8.27 -0.96 10.43
CA SER A 52 7.14 -1.90 10.29
C SER A 52 5.83 -1.28 10.75
N VAL A 53 5.85 -0.46 11.80
CA VAL A 53 4.66 0.26 12.28
C VAL A 53 4.18 1.26 11.23
N GLN A 54 5.09 2.03 10.64
CA GLN A 54 4.75 3.00 9.60
C GLN A 54 4.18 2.34 8.34
N LEU A 55 4.78 1.22 7.92
CA LEU A 55 4.27 0.46 6.77
C LEU A 55 2.91 -0.18 7.05
N GLN A 56 2.65 -0.63 8.27
CA GLN A 56 1.33 -1.12 8.66
C GLN A 56 0.28 0.00 8.58
N LYS A 57 0.57 1.18 9.15
CA LYS A 57 -0.33 2.34 9.06
C LYS A 57 -0.66 2.73 7.61
N LEU A 58 0.32 2.63 6.71
CA LEU A 58 0.10 2.89 5.30
C LEU A 58 -0.82 1.84 4.66
N ALA A 59 -0.65 0.56 5.01
CA ALA A 59 -1.52 -0.51 4.52
C ALA A 59 -2.97 -0.32 4.98
N ASP A 60 -3.14 0.07 6.25
CA ASP A 60 -4.46 0.35 6.83
C ASP A 60 -5.13 1.53 6.11
N ALA A 61 -4.41 2.64 5.90
CA ALA A 61 -4.94 3.81 5.20
C ALA A 61 -5.33 3.52 3.73
N LEU A 62 -4.55 2.70 3.01
CA LEU A 62 -4.90 2.30 1.65
C LEU A 62 -6.15 1.41 1.62
N ASN A 63 -6.32 0.57 2.63
CA ASN A 63 -7.51 -0.26 2.76
C ASN A 63 -8.77 0.59 3.04
N GLU A 64 -8.66 1.56 3.95
CA GLU A 64 -9.74 2.50 4.28
C GLU A 64 -10.17 3.33 3.05
N GLU A 65 -9.22 3.82 2.26
CA GLU A 65 -9.52 4.52 1.00
C GLU A 65 -10.32 3.61 0.05
N HIS A 66 -9.89 2.36 -0.10
CA HIS A 66 -10.54 1.41 -0.99
C HIS A 66 -11.96 1.07 -0.53
N THR A 67 -12.18 0.86 0.78
CA THR A 67 -13.53 0.62 1.34
C THR A 67 -14.43 1.83 1.14
N HIS A 68 -13.92 3.03 1.38
CA HIS A 68 -14.68 4.27 1.21
C HIS A 68 -15.09 4.51 -0.24
N ILE A 69 -14.18 4.28 -1.20
CA ILE A 69 -14.52 4.36 -2.64
C ILE A 69 -15.65 3.39 -2.97
N ARG A 70 -15.61 2.16 -2.47
CA ARG A 70 -16.65 1.16 -2.75
C ARG A 70 -18.01 1.60 -2.22
N GLU A 71 -18.08 2.06 -0.97
CA GLU A 71 -19.31 2.57 -0.35
C GLU A 71 -19.91 3.78 -1.09
N VAL A 72 -19.06 4.73 -1.51
CA VAL A 72 -19.49 5.90 -2.28
C VAL A 72 -20.04 5.48 -3.65
N THR A 73 -19.41 4.50 -4.28
CA THR A 73 -19.83 4.01 -5.61
C THR A 73 -21.16 3.28 -5.52
N ASP A 74 -21.32 2.39 -4.55
CA ASP A 74 -22.58 1.68 -4.30
C ASP A 74 -23.72 2.65 -3.97
N SER A 75 -23.45 3.66 -3.14
CA SER A 75 -24.41 4.73 -2.81
C SER A 75 -24.78 5.62 -4.00
N ARG A 76 -23.92 5.74 -5.01
CA ARG A 76 -24.23 6.46 -6.26
C ARG A 76 -25.06 5.60 -7.20
N LEU A 77 -24.77 4.31 -7.30
CA LEU A 77 -25.55 3.36 -8.09
C LEU A 77 -26.98 3.24 -7.55
N ALA A 78 -27.14 3.04 -6.24
CA ALA A 78 -28.45 2.98 -5.60
C ALA A 78 -29.29 4.25 -5.82
N ARG A 79 -28.66 5.43 -5.79
CA ARG A 79 -29.35 6.70 -6.11
C ARG A 79 -29.78 6.79 -7.58
N ALA A 80 -28.92 6.37 -8.51
CA ALA A 80 -29.23 6.39 -9.94
C ALA A 80 -30.40 5.46 -10.30
N GLU A 81 -30.49 4.31 -9.63
CA GLU A 81 -31.59 3.35 -9.77
C GLU A 81 -32.91 3.91 -9.22
N CYS A 82 -32.89 4.57 -8.05
CA CYS A 82 -34.08 5.27 -7.54
C CYS A 82 -34.55 6.37 -8.50
N SER A 83 -33.65 7.12 -9.14
CA SER A 83 -34.08 8.18 -10.08
C SER A 83 -34.76 7.64 -11.35
N HIS A 84 -34.43 6.42 -11.79
CA HIS A 84 -35.09 5.81 -12.95
C HIS A 84 -36.49 5.28 -12.65
N THR A 85 -36.76 4.85 -11.41
CA THR A 85 -38.06 4.26 -11.05
C THR A 85 -39.16 5.30 -10.81
N TRP A 86 -38.81 6.54 -10.47
CA TRP A 86 -39.78 7.64 -10.27
C TRP A 86 -40.03 8.53 -11.50
N GLY A 87 -39.34 8.28 -12.62
CA GLY A 87 -39.47 9.07 -13.86
C GLY A 87 -40.50 8.57 -14.87
N THR A 88 -41.29 7.53 -14.56
CA THR A 88 -42.23 6.90 -15.50
C THR A 88 -43.68 6.83 -14.98
N LEU A 89 -44.16 7.91 -14.35
CA LEU A 89 -45.56 8.07 -13.95
C LEU A 89 -46.11 9.41 -14.42
#